data_AF-A0A534TTF1-F1
#
_entry.id   AF-A0A534TTF1-F1
#
_cell.length_a   1.000
_cell.length_b   1.000
_cell.length_c   1.000
_cell.angle_alpha   90.00
_cell.angle_beta   90.00
_cell.angle_gamma   90.00
#
_symmetry.space_group_name_H-M   'P 1'
#
loop_
_entity.id
_entity.type
_entity.pdbx_description
1 polymer ?
#
loop_
_entity_poly.entity_id
_entity_poly.type
_entity_poly.pdbx_seq_one_letter_code
_entity_poly.pdbx_strand_id
1 'polypeptide(L)'
;MSDDHDAANAQRHGHQHQHQMTIHADPVTSLGVYANLMMVSHRKEEFVLDFLFVQPQQATPAETLATLRSRIVTTPEHAKRIVRALQENIQRYEAAFGVTAEATDLPRNVH
;
A
#
# COMPACT_ATOMS: atom_id res chain seq x y z
N MET A 1 -43.18 -26.38 33.71
CA MET A 1 -43.08 -24.97 34.13
C MET A 1 -41.72 -24.81 34.80
N SER A 2 -40.56 -25.09 34.16
CA SER A 2 -39.99 -24.60 32.90
C SER A 2 -39.87 -23.08 32.89
N ASP A 3 -38.76 -22.58 33.45
CA ASP A 3 -38.11 -21.30 33.13
C ASP A 3 -36.66 -21.34 33.67
N ASP A 4 -35.81 -22.17 33.04
CA ASP A 4 -34.35 -22.19 33.23
C ASP A 4 -33.71 -22.17 31.84
N HIS A 5 -33.91 -21.08 31.09
CA HIS A 5 -33.51 -20.99 29.68
C HIS A 5 -32.90 -19.65 29.23
N ASP A 6 -32.18 -18.93 30.09
CA ASP A 6 -31.50 -17.69 29.66
C ASP A 6 -30.05 -17.54 30.15
N ALA A 7 -29.33 -18.66 30.29
CA ALA A 7 -27.88 -18.69 30.56
C ALA A 7 -27.04 -19.26 29.40
N ALA A 8 -27.46 -19.02 28.14
CA ALA A 8 -26.79 -19.59 26.97
C ALA A 8 -26.64 -18.60 25.81
N ASN A 9 -26.09 -17.40 26.05
CA ASN A 9 -25.45 -16.63 24.98
C ASN A 9 -23.93 -16.81 25.07
N ALA A 10 -23.52 -18.04 24.76
CA ALA A 10 -22.13 -18.47 24.65
C ALA A 10 -21.40 -17.68 23.57
N GLN A 11 -20.14 -17.38 23.87
CA GLN A 11 -19.08 -16.88 22.99
C GLN A 11 -19.35 -17.09 21.49
N ARG A 12 -19.67 -16.00 20.78
CA ARG A 12 -19.39 -15.86 19.34
C ARG A 12 -18.08 -15.12 19.15
N HIS A 13 -16.99 -15.69 19.67
CA HIS A 13 -15.65 -15.33 19.19
C HIS A 13 -15.47 -15.97 17.82
N GLY A 14 -15.86 -15.22 16.79
CA GLY A 14 -15.51 -15.53 15.41
C GLY A 14 -14.00 -15.61 15.31
N HIS A 15 -13.46 -16.82 15.31
CA HIS A 15 -12.07 -17.07 14.94
C HIS A 15 -11.93 -16.64 13.48
N GLN A 16 -11.40 -15.43 13.29
CA GLN A 16 -10.89 -15.04 11.98
C GLN A 16 -9.71 -15.96 11.69
N HIS A 17 -9.97 -17.03 10.93
CA HIS A 17 -8.93 -17.86 10.36
C HIS A 17 -8.05 -16.96 9.49
N GLN A 18 -6.93 -16.51 10.06
CA GLN A 18 -5.84 -15.88 9.33
C GLN A 18 -5.34 -16.94 8.35
N HIS A 19 -5.77 -16.82 7.10
CA HIS A 19 -5.28 -17.68 6.03
C HIS A 19 -3.79 -17.41 5.87
N GLN A 20 -2.98 -18.37 6.28
CA GLN A 20 -1.54 -18.30 6.09
C GLN A 20 -1.26 -18.61 4.61
N MET A 21 -1.10 -17.56 3.81
CA MET A 21 -0.78 -17.68 2.39
C MET A 21 0.72 -17.92 2.23
N THR A 22 1.10 -19.02 1.56
CA THR A 22 2.47 -19.21 1.07
C THR A 22 2.65 -18.38 -0.19
N ILE A 23 3.57 -17.41 -0.15
CA ILE A 23 3.89 -16.56 -1.29
C ILE A 23 5.11 -17.14 -2.00
N HIS A 24 4.98 -17.40 -3.31
CA HIS A 24 6.09 -17.78 -4.18
C HIS A 24 6.49 -16.58 -5.04
N ALA A 25 7.79 -16.29 -5.09
CA ALA A 25 8.37 -15.27 -5.97
C ALA A 25 9.66 -15.83 -6.60
N ASP A 26 9.94 -15.45 -7.85
CA ASP A 26 11.23 -15.75 -8.45
C ASP A 26 12.35 -14.93 -7.79
N PRO A 27 13.63 -15.35 -7.89
CA PRO A 27 14.73 -14.69 -7.23
C PRO A 27 14.84 -13.20 -7.53
N VAL A 28 14.51 -12.76 -8.75
CA VAL A 28 14.62 -11.36 -9.15
C VAL A 28 13.52 -10.53 -8.50
N THR A 29 12.26 -10.98 -8.58
CA THR A 29 11.13 -10.29 -7.93
C THR A 29 11.28 -10.24 -6.41
N SER A 30 11.86 -11.27 -5.80
CA SER A 30 12.04 -11.37 -4.33
C SER A 30 12.96 -10.29 -3.75
N LEU A 31 13.87 -9.72 -4.56
CA LEU A 31 14.77 -8.64 -4.13
C LEU A 31 14.05 -7.29 -4.02
N GLY A 32 12.89 -7.16 -4.67
CA GLY A 32 12.17 -5.91 -4.79
C GLY A 32 12.85 -4.90 -5.73
N VAL A 33 12.18 -3.77 -5.93
CA VAL A 33 12.69 -2.64 -6.70
C VAL A 33 12.65 -1.37 -5.86
N TYR A 34 13.70 -0.56 -5.92
CA TYR A 34 13.70 0.76 -5.28
C TYR A 34 13.03 1.79 -6.18
N ALA A 35 12.11 2.57 -5.61
CA ALA A 35 11.46 3.70 -6.22
C ALA A 35 11.34 4.85 -5.20
N ASN A 36 11.40 6.09 -5.68
CA ASN A 36 11.33 7.31 -4.87
C ASN A 36 10.26 8.29 -5.37
N LEU A 37 9.42 7.86 -6.30
CA LEU A 37 8.25 8.58 -6.77
C LEU A 37 7.18 7.56 -7.14
N MET A 38 5.92 7.88 -6.87
CA MET A 38 4.78 7.13 -7.38
C MET A 38 3.86 8.07 -8.16
N MET A 39 3.52 7.69 -9.38
CA MET A 39 2.48 8.36 -10.17
C MET A 39 1.25 7.47 -10.21
N VAL A 40 0.08 8.07 -9.94
CA VAL A 40 -1.20 7.35 -9.93
C VAL A 40 -2.08 7.89 -11.03
N SER A 41 -2.59 7.00 -11.88
CA SER A 41 -3.63 7.31 -12.86
C SER A 41 -4.74 6.26 -12.76
N HIS A 42 -5.94 6.58 -13.25
CA HIS A 42 -7.06 5.64 -13.17
C HIS A 42 -8.10 5.86 -14.25
N ARG A 43 -8.89 4.82 -14.48
CA ARG A 43 -10.16 4.80 -15.21
C ARG A 43 -11.23 4.21 -14.30
N LYS A 44 -12.46 4.04 -14.80
CA LYS A 44 -13.54 3.47 -13.97
C LYS A 44 -13.24 2.03 -13.54
N GLU A 45 -12.50 1.29 -14.37
CA GLU A 45 -12.25 -0.14 -14.20
C GLU A 45 -10.92 -0.44 -13.51
N GLU A 46 -9.97 0.50 -13.54
CA GLU A 46 -8.59 0.25 -13.10
C GLU A 46 -7.89 1.47 -12.50
N PHE A 47 -6.98 1.20 -11.58
CA PHE A 47 -5.94 2.10 -11.10
C PHE A 47 -4.59 1.59 -11.57
N VAL A 48 -3.75 2.50 -12.04
CA VAL A 48 -2.37 2.24 -12.45
C VAL A 48 -1.45 2.98 -11.49
N LEU A 49 -0.60 2.22 -10.79
CA LEU A 49 0.42 2.71 -9.86
C LEU A 49 1.80 2.53 -10.50
N ASP A 50 2.38 3.63 -10.96
CA ASP A 50 3.70 3.66 -11.55
C ASP A 50 4.74 4.05 -10.50
N PHE A 51 5.59 3.10 -10.13
CA PHE A 51 6.73 3.31 -9.25
C PHE A 51 7.93 3.72 -10.09
N LEU A 52 8.37 4.95 -9.87
CA LEU A 52 9.39 5.64 -10.65
C LEU A 52 10.65 5.86 -9.82
N PHE A 53 11.79 5.88 -10.49
CA PHE A 53 13.05 6.34 -9.94
C PHE A 53 13.48 7.62 -10.64
N VAL A 54 13.65 8.69 -9.88
CA VAL A 54 14.19 9.96 -10.35
C VAL A 54 15.58 10.16 -9.75
N GLN A 55 16.57 10.37 -10.61
CA GLN A 55 17.95 10.54 -10.17
C GLN A 55 18.17 11.97 -9.62
N PRO A 56 18.53 12.15 -8.33
CA PRO A 56 18.60 13.48 -7.71
C PRO A 56 19.63 14.41 -8.35
N GLN A 57 20.69 13.85 -8.93
CA GLN A 57 21.84 14.60 -9.45
C GLN A 57 21.67 15.11 -10.89
N GLN A 58 20.63 14.66 -11.61
CA GLN A 58 20.40 15.03 -13.02
C GLN A 58 19.30 16.07 -13.20
N ALA A 59 18.63 16.49 -12.12
CA ALA A 59 17.55 17.45 -12.17
C ALA A 59 18.10 18.88 -12.28
N THR A 60 18.45 19.31 -13.49
CA THR A 60 18.10 20.68 -13.85
C THR A 60 16.59 20.73 -14.07
N PRO A 61 15.87 21.82 -13.75
CA PRO A 61 14.42 21.89 -13.87
C PRO A 61 13.86 21.56 -15.27
N ALA A 62 14.71 21.60 -16.30
CA ALA A 62 14.34 21.34 -17.68
C ALA A 62 14.40 19.86 -18.09
N GLU A 63 15.12 19.00 -17.34
CA GLU A 63 15.47 17.64 -17.80
C GLU A 63 15.36 16.59 -16.67
N THR A 64 14.33 16.67 -15.84
CA THR A 64 14.07 15.60 -14.87
C THR A 64 13.66 14.31 -15.60
N LEU A 65 14.60 13.36 -15.69
CA LEU A 65 14.34 12.03 -16.23
C LEU A 65 13.88 11.08 -15.11
N ALA A 66 12.73 10.43 -15.33
CA ALA A 66 12.17 9.41 -14.46
C ALA A 66 12.19 8.05 -15.16
N THR A 67 12.69 7.02 -14.49
CA THR A 67 12.70 5.64 -14.98
C THR A 67 11.60 4.84 -14.31
N LEU A 68 10.72 4.20 -15.09
CA LEU A 68 9.72 3.26 -14.57
C LEU A 68 10.42 2.01 -14.02
N ARG A 69 10.21 1.74 -12.74
CA ARG A 69 10.77 0.57 -12.04
C ARG A 69 9.77 -0.57 -11.95
N SER A 70 8.50 -0.24 -11.69
CA SER A 70 7.40 -1.21 -11.66
C SER A 70 6.07 -0.52 -11.93
N ARG A 71 5.13 -1.28 -12.51
CA ARG A 71 3.75 -0.86 -12.71
C ARG A 71 2.83 -1.91 -12.09
N ILE A 72 1.95 -1.46 -11.20
CA ILE A 72 0.88 -2.30 -10.66
C ILE A 72 -0.46 -1.76 -11.17
N VAL A 73 -1.24 -2.64 -11.80
CA VAL A 73 -2.62 -2.35 -12.23
C VAL A 73 -3.57 -3.09 -11.30
N THR A 74 -4.55 -2.39 -10.75
CA THR A 74 -5.49 -2.97 -9.78
C THR A 74 -6.88 -2.36 -9.91
N THR A 75 -7.89 -2.95 -9.27
CA THR A 75 -9.27 -2.41 -9.31
C THR A 75 -9.44 -1.28 -8.28
N PRO A 76 -10.43 -0.39 -8.44
CA PRO A 76 -10.71 0.67 -7.47
C PRO A 76 -10.94 0.17 -6.02
N GLU A 77 -11.59 -1.00 -5.86
CA GLU A 77 -11.84 -1.61 -4.54
C GLU A 77 -10.53 -2.07 -3.88
N HIS A 78 -9.63 -2.68 -4.67
CA HIS A 78 -8.34 -3.11 -4.17
C HIS A 78 -7.42 -1.92 -3.89
N ALA A 79 -7.45 -0.86 -4.69
CA ALA A 79 -6.73 0.37 -4.39
C ALA A 79 -7.12 0.94 -3.01
N LYS A 80 -8.43 0.99 -2.70
CA LYS A 80 -8.92 1.39 -1.36
C LYS A 80 -8.41 0.48 -0.25
N ARG A 81 -8.32 -0.83 -0.48
CA ARG A 81 -7.79 -1.79 0.49
C ARG A 81 -6.30 -1.57 0.74
N ILE A 82 -5.53 -1.33 -0.33
CA ILE A 82 -4.09 -1.05 -0.27
C ILE A 82 -3.83 0.22 0.56
N VAL A 83 -4.54 1.31 0.28
CA VAL A 83 -4.37 2.59 1.01
C VAL A 83 -4.60 2.41 2.50
N ARG A 84 -5.69 1.75 2.91
CA ARG A 84 -5.97 1.51 4.34
C ARG A 84 -4.87 0.67 5.00
N ALA A 85 -4.46 -0.41 4.35
CA ALA A 85 -3.41 -1.27 4.87
C ALA A 85 -2.07 -0.51 5.01
N LEU A 86 -1.72 0.33 4.05
CA LEU A 86 -0.50 1.15 4.12
C LEU A 86 -0.59 2.17 5.26
N GLN A 87 -1.70 2.89 5.40
CA GLN A 87 -1.92 3.85 6.48
C GLN A 87 -1.75 3.21 7.86
N GLU A 88 -2.39 2.05 8.08
CA GLU A 88 -2.26 1.30 9.33
C GLU A 88 -0.82 0.84 9.59
N ASN A 89 -0.10 0.40 8.55
CA ASN A 89 1.30 -0.03 8.68
C ASN A 89 2.24 1.15 8.97
N ILE A 90 2.04 2.31 8.34
CA ILE A 90 2.81 3.54 8.62
C ILE A 90 2.59 3.96 10.08
N GLN A 91 1.35 3.98 10.56
CA GLN A 91 1.06 4.30 11.96
C GLN A 91 1.79 3.37 12.94
N ARG A 92 1.78 2.05 12.66
CA ARG A 92 2.52 1.07 13.47
C ARG A 92 4.03 1.28 13.40
N TYR A 93 4.56 1.60 12.24
CA TYR A 93 5.98 1.93 12.06
C TYR A 93 6.36 3.16 12.87
N GLU A 94 5.62 4.25 12.75
CA GLU A 94 5.92 5.50 13.45
C GLU A 94 5.77 5.38 14.97
N ALA A 95 4.83 4.56 15.45
CA ALA A 95 4.72 4.24 16.88
C ALA A 95 5.98 3.52 17.43
N ALA A 96 6.69 2.75 16.58
CA ALA A 96 7.88 2.01 16.96
C ALA A 96 9.19 2.77 16.72
N PHE A 97 9.26 3.60 15.67
CA PHE A 97 10.50 4.23 15.20
C PHE A 97 10.48 5.76 15.23
N GLY A 98 9.36 6.38 15.59
CA GLY A 98 9.16 7.82 15.58
C GLY A 98 8.47 8.32 14.31
N VAL A 99 7.92 9.53 14.39
CA VAL A 99 7.19 10.18 13.29
C VAL A 99 8.13 10.49 12.13
N THR A 100 7.68 10.23 10.91
CA THR A 100 8.40 10.52 9.67
C THR A 100 7.85 11.75 8.99
N ALA A 101 8.72 12.53 8.35
CA ALA A 101 8.28 13.63 7.50
C ALA A 101 7.84 13.07 6.14
N GLU A 102 6.83 13.69 5.53
CA GLU A 102 6.47 13.39 4.16
C GLU A 102 7.62 13.73 3.21
N ALA A 103 7.93 12.79 2.32
CA ALA A 103 8.93 12.99 1.28
C ALA A 103 8.41 14.07 0.30
N THR A 104 9.16 15.17 0.15
CA THR A 104 8.76 16.32 -0.68
C THR A 104 9.21 16.08 -2.13
N ASP A 105 8.61 15.08 -2.77
CA ASP A 105 9.17 14.50 -3.98
C ASP A 105 8.59 15.18 -5.24
N LEU A 106 9.33 16.17 -5.76
CA LEU A 106 9.24 16.77 -7.12
C LEU A 106 8.24 17.94 -7.35
N PRO A 107 8.55 18.87 -8.30
CA PRO A 107 7.88 20.17 -8.42
C PRO A 107 6.39 20.03 -8.74
N ARG A 108 5.57 20.78 -8.00
CA ARG A 108 4.12 20.85 -8.17
C ARG A 108 3.75 21.36 -9.57
N ASN A 109 3.48 20.47 -10.51
CA ASN A 109 2.68 20.80 -11.69
C ASN A 109 1.27 20.26 -11.46
N VAL A 110 0.44 21.15 -10.91
CA VAL A 110 -1.01 20.99 -10.81
C VAL A 110 -1.59 21.17 -12.22
N HIS A 111 -2.36 20.21 -12.70
CA HIS A 111 -3.39 20.44 -13.71
C HIS A 111 -4.75 20.29 -13.05
#